data_AF-A0A356LFK1-F1
#
_entry.id   AF-A0A356LFK1-F1
#
_cell.length_a   1.000
_cell.length_b   1.000
_cell.length_c   1.000
_cell.angle_alpha   90.00
_cell.angle_beta   90.00
_cell.angle_gamma   90.00
#
_symmetry.space_group_name_H-M   'P 1'
#
loop_
_entity.id
_entity.type
_entity.pdbx_description
1 polymer ?
#
loop_
_entity_poly.entity_id
_entity_poly.type
_entity_poly.pdbx_seq_one_letter_code
_entity_poly.pdbx_strand_id
1 'polypeptide(L)' 'MPSLKSDKQAQAFVDTADLSTYDLSGFRPMSFEVQNKTAALNLRLPQSLLDAIKVKAKNKGIPYTRYVRMLIEHDLTR' A
#
# COMPACT_ATOMS: atom_id res chain seq x y z
N MET A 1 17.61 8.43 -9.52
CA MET A 1 16.39 9.16 -9.94
C MET A 1 16.60 10.67 -9.81
N PRO A 2 16.13 11.50 -10.77
CA PRO A 2 16.25 12.96 -10.68
C PRO A 2 15.30 13.55 -9.64
N SER A 3 15.61 14.76 -9.15
CA SER A 3 14.73 15.50 -8.26
C SER A 3 13.64 16.20 -9.09
N LEU A 4 12.38 15.79 -8.89
CA LEU A 4 11.20 16.30 -9.59
C LEU A 4 10.39 17.15 -8.60
N LYS A 5 10.01 18.38 -8.97
CA LYS A 5 9.42 19.36 -8.05
C LYS A 5 7.89 19.42 -8.11
N SER A 6 7.26 18.69 -9.03
CA SER A 6 5.81 18.60 -9.14
C SER A 6 5.36 17.33 -9.84
N ASP A 7 4.11 16.94 -9.62
CA ASP A 7 3.49 15.79 -10.29
C ASP A 7 3.50 15.96 -11.81
N LYS A 8 3.28 17.18 -12.32
CA LYS A 8 3.37 17.47 -13.75
C LYS A 8 4.77 17.20 -14.32
N GLN A 9 5.82 17.55 -13.57
CA GLN A 9 7.20 17.26 -13.98
C GLN A 9 7.48 15.76 -13.92
N ALA A 10 6.96 15.07 -12.90
CA ALA A 10 7.11 13.63 -12.77
C ALA A 10 6.43 12.88 -13.93
N GLN A 11 5.21 13.29 -14.31
CA GLN A 11 4.49 12.74 -15.44
C GLN A 11 5.30 12.90 -16.74
N ALA A 12 5.71 14.13 -17.04
CA ALA A 12 6.49 14.40 -18.26
C ALA A 12 7.83 13.64 -18.29
N PHE A 13 8.47 13.44 -17.15
CA PHE A 13 9.69 12.66 -17.04
C PHE A 13 9.44 11.18 -17.35
N VAL A 14 8.41 10.56 -16.74
CA VAL A 14 8.07 9.15 -16.97
C VAL A 14 7.66 8.91 -18.43
N ASP A 15 6.94 9.86 -19.04
CA ASP A 15 6.46 9.75 -20.42
C ASP A 15 7.59 9.79 -21.47
N THR A 16 8.75 10.37 -21.13
CA THR A 16 9.81 10.67 -22.10
C THR A 16 11.15 10.00 -21.79
N ALA A 17 11.42 9.65 -20.53
CA ALA A 17 12.69 9.06 -20.12
C ALA A 17 12.70 7.54 -20.32
N ASP A 18 13.83 7.01 -20.81
CA ASP A 18 14.10 5.58 -20.75
C ASP A 18 14.49 5.17 -19.32
N LEU A 19 13.52 4.62 -18.59
CA LEU A 19 13.67 4.21 -17.19
C LEU A 19 14.62 3.02 -17.00
N SER A 20 14.93 2.25 -18.05
CA SER A 20 15.82 1.08 -17.96
C SER A 20 17.26 1.45 -17.62
N THR A 21 17.64 2.69 -17.88
CA THR A 21 18.98 3.24 -17.63
C THR A 21 19.20 3.67 -16.17
N TYR A 22 18.15 3.71 -15.35
CA TYR A 22 18.21 4.15 -13.97
C TYR A 22 18.31 2.97 -13.00
N ASP A 23 19.06 3.16 -11.91
CA ASP A 23 19.03 2.24 -10.78
C ASP A 23 17.70 2.36 -10.02
N LEU A 24 16.85 1.36 -10.18
CA LEU A 24 15.55 1.23 -9.54
C LEU A 24 15.56 0.22 -8.37
N SER A 25 16.71 -0.33 -7.99
CA SER A 25 16.80 -1.40 -6.97
C SER A 25 16.28 -0.98 -5.58
N GLY A 26 16.26 0.33 -5.30
CA GLY A 26 15.69 0.89 -4.07
C GLY A 26 14.16 1.02 -4.07
N PHE A 27 13.48 0.84 -5.21
CA PHE A 27 12.03 0.93 -5.28
C PHE A 27 11.38 -0.25 -4.55
N ARG A 28 10.34 0.03 -3.77
CA ARG A 28 9.53 -0.99 -3.11
C ARG A 28 8.14 -1.01 -3.72
N PRO A 29 7.56 -2.18 -4.00
CA PRO A 29 6.17 -2.27 -4.46
C PRO A 29 5.24 -1.52 -3.51
N MET A 30 4.46 -0.59 -4.06
CA MET A 30 3.44 0.14 -3.33
C MET A 30 2.06 -0.30 -3.82
N SER A 31 1.23 -0.82 -2.92
CA SER A 31 -0.17 -1.11 -3.21
C SER A 31 -1.03 0.09 -2.81
N PHE A 32 -1.68 0.72 -3.78
CA PHE A 32 -2.69 1.74 -3.55
C PHE A 32 -4.03 1.07 -3.19
N GLU A 33 -4.84 1.68 -2.30
CA GLU A 33 -6.25 1.26 -2.19
C GLU A 33 -6.96 1.89 -3.39
N VAL A 34 -7.20 1.11 -4.45
CA VAL A 34 -7.81 1.63 -5.68
C VAL A 34 -9.34 1.67 -5.57
N GLN A 35 -9.93 0.77 -4.76
CA GLN A 35 -11.37 0.63 -4.62
C GLN A 35 -11.94 1.47 -3.45
N ASN A 36 -13.08 2.10 -3.71
CA ASN A 36 -13.81 2.88 -2.72
C ASN A 36 -14.40 1.97 -1.63
N LYS A 37 -14.45 2.47 -0.39
CA LYS A 37 -15.01 1.76 0.77
C LYS A 37 -16.55 1.82 0.76
N THR A 38 -17.19 0.99 -0.06
CA THR A 38 -18.64 1.01 -0.31
C THR A 38 -19.46 0.11 0.62
N ALA A 39 -18.82 -0.80 1.35
CA ALA A 39 -19.49 -1.74 2.27
C ALA A 39 -18.72 -1.89 3.59
N ALA A 40 -19.42 -2.30 4.65
CA ALA A 40 -18.86 -2.50 5.99
C ALA A 40 -18.89 -3.97 6.41
N LEU A 41 -17.80 -4.43 7.03
CA LEU A 41 -17.70 -5.74 7.69
C LEU A 41 -17.70 -5.52 9.21
N ASN A 42 -18.75 -5.99 9.89
CA ASN A 42 -18.83 -5.96 11.35
C ASN A 42 -18.45 -7.34 11.91
N LEU A 43 -17.41 -7.40 12.74
CA LEU A 43 -16.84 -8.66 13.24
C LEU A 43 -16.58 -8.59 14.74
N ARG A 44 -16.83 -9.71 15.45
CA ARG A 44 -16.40 -9.90 16.85
C ARG A 44 -15.09 -10.67 16.88
N LEU A 45 -14.15 -10.21 17.69
CA LEU A 45 -12.82 -10.80 17.83
C LEU A 45 -12.44 -10.93 19.32
N PRO A 46 -11.68 -11.96 19.70
CA PRO A 46 -10.97 -11.96 20.97
C PRO A 46 -10.05 -10.74 21.07
N GLN A 47 -9.97 -10.13 22.26
CA GLN A 47 -9.14 -8.94 22.49
C GLN A 47 -7.67 -9.17 22.11
N SER A 48 -7.13 -10.32 22.50
CA SER A 48 -5.74 -10.71 22.18
C SER A 48 -5.45 -10.75 20.67
N LEU A 49 -6.44 -11.15 19.87
CA LEU A 49 -6.31 -11.18 18.41
C LEU A 49 -6.31 -9.77 17.82
N LEU A 50 -7.20 -8.89 18.30
CA LEU A 50 -7.22 -7.49 17.87
C LEU A 50 -5.89 -6.79 18.19
N ASP A 51 -5.32 -7.05 19.36
CA ASP A 51 -4.04 -6.46 19.76
C ASP A 51 -2.88 -6.94 18.88
N ALA A 52 -2.84 -8.24 18.57
CA ALA A 52 -1.85 -8.81 17.65
C ALA A 52 -1.94 -8.18 16.24
N ILE A 53 -3.17 -7.94 15.74
CA ILE A 53 -3.40 -7.26 14.45
C ILE A 53 -2.86 -5.82 14.50
N LYS A 54 -3.15 -5.07 15.58
CA LYS A 54 -2.66 -3.69 15.74
C LYS A 54 -1.13 -3.63 15.77
N VAL A 55 -0.47 -4.55 16.47
CA VAL A 55 1.00 -4.63 16.50
C VAL A 55 1.57 -4.89 15.10
N LYS A 56 1.03 -5.86 14.36
CA LYS A 56 1.49 -6.16 12.99
C LYS A 56 1.27 -4.97 12.04
N ALA A 57 0.15 -4.28 12.15
CA ALA A 57 -0.16 -3.10 11.35
C ALA A 57 0.81 -1.94 11.65
N LYS A 58 1.10 -1.69 12.94
CA LYS A 58 2.09 -0.69 13.38
C LYS A 58 3.48 -0.97 12.81
N ASN A 59 3.92 -2.23 12.86
CA ASN A 59 5.22 -2.64 12.31
C ASN A 59 5.30 -2.46 10.78
N LYS A 60 4.16 -2.40 10.09
CA LYS A 60 4.04 -2.12 8.66
C LYS A 60 3.77 -0.64 8.34
N GLY A 61 3.64 0.22 9.36
CA GLY A 61 3.35 1.65 9.18
C GLY A 61 1.97 1.95 8.58
N ILE A 62 0.98 1.06 8.76
CA ILE A 62 -0.37 1.21 8.20
C ILE A 62 -1.44 1.12 9.28
N PRO A 63 -2.62 1.74 9.09
CA PRO A 63 -3.76 1.55 9.98
C PRO A 63 -4.17 0.07 10.07
N TYR A 64 -4.59 -0.39 11.26
CA TYR A 64 -4.97 -1.79 11.46
C TYR A 64 -6.17 -2.22 10.60
N THR A 65 -7.11 -1.31 10.30
CA THR A 65 -8.24 -1.57 9.40
C THR A 65 -7.78 -1.83 7.96
N ARG A 66 -6.79 -1.05 7.48
CA ARG A 66 -6.13 -1.29 6.19
C ARG A 66 -5.42 -2.65 6.20
N TYR A 67 -4.73 -3.00 7.29
CA TYR A 67 -4.06 -4.29 7.40
C TYR A 67 -5.04 -5.47 7.34
N VAL A 68 -6.18 -5.40 8.02
CA VAL A 68 -7.23 -6.43 7.94
C VAL A 68 -7.74 -6.58 6.51
N ARG A 69 -8.01 -5.46 5.81
CA ARG A 69 -8.46 -5.53 4.41
C ARG A 69 -7.41 -6.18 3.50
N MET A 70 -6.14 -5.81 3.65
CA MET A 70 -5.04 -6.43 2.88
C MET A 70 -4.94 -7.94 3.09
N LEU A 71 -5.22 -8.44 4.31
CA LEU A 71 -5.23 -9.89 4.57
C LEU A 71 -6.37 -10.58 3.82
N ILE A 72 -7.57 -9.99 3.81
CA ILE A 72 -8.72 -10.51 3.07
C ILE A 72 -8.45 -10.49 1.56
N GLU A 73 -7.96 -9.36 1.02
CA GLU A 73 -7.60 -9.23 -0.39
C GLU A 73 -6.54 -10.27 -0.80
N HIS A 74 -5.49 -10.45 -0.01
CA HIS A 74 -4.43 -11.42 -0.27
C HIS A 74 -4.95 -12.87 -0.27
N ASP A 75 -5.86 -13.21 0.63
CA ASP A 75 -6.46 -14.55 0.69
C ASP A 75 -7.35 -14.84 -0.53
N LEU A 76 -8.14 -13.85 -0.97
CA LEU A 76 -9.07 -13.99 -2.10
C LEU A 76 -8.41 -13.91 -3.48
N THR A 77 -7.19 -13.38 -3.58
CA THR A 77 -6.45 -13.21 -4.84
C THR A 77 -5.43 -14.31 -5.10
N ARG A 78 -5.36 -15.32 -4.22
CA ARG A 78 -4.48 -16.48 -4.36
C ARG A 78 -5.09 -17.60 -5.19
#